data_AF-A0A935N0U1-F1
#
_entry.id   AF-A0A935N0U1-F1
#
_cell.length_a   1.000
_cell.length_b   1.000
_cell.length_c   1.000
_cell.angle_alpha   90.00
_cell.angle_beta   90.00
_cell.angle_gamma   90.00
#
_symmetry.space_group_name_H-M   'P 1'
#
loop_
_entity.id
_entity.type
_entity.pdbx_description
1 polymer ?
#
loop_
_entity_poly.entity_id
_entity_poly.type
_entity_poly.pdbx_seq_one_letter_code
_entity_poly.pdbx_strand_id
1 'polypeptide(L)' 'MLYILGIIGLLVVGLIITLFFMSPGNPKQFLDKNGNKIKNSISEKVFLDINGSKQGMFIKSKNLDNPVILYLHGGMPVYF' A
#
# COMPACT_ATOMS: atom_id res chain seq x y z
N MET A 1 33.38 -23.12 3.39
CA MET A 1 32.86 -22.18 2.36
C MET A 1 31.40 -22.47 2.02
N LEU A 2 31.06 -23.66 1.48
CA LEU A 2 29.69 -24.01 1.07
C LEU A 2 28.63 -23.90 2.20
N TYR A 3 28.94 -24.35 3.41
CA TYR A 3 28.03 -24.25 4.56
C TYR A 3 27.73 -22.81 4.98
N ILE A 4 28.72 -21.92 4.89
CA ILE A 4 28.56 -20.50 5.23
C ILE A 4 27.64 -19.83 4.20
N LEU A 5 27.84 -20.12 2.92
CA LEU A 5 26.94 -19.69 1.84
C LEU A 5 25.51 -20.22 2.04
N GLY A 6 25.36 -21.46 2.49
CA GLY A 6 24.04 -22.05 2.81
C GLY A 6 23.31 -21.33 3.93
N ILE A 7 24.00 -21.00 5.03
CA ILE A 7 23.41 -20.26 6.17
C ILE A 7 23.01 -18.84 5.74
N ILE A 8 23.87 -18.14 5.01
CA ILE A 8 23.56 -16.80 4.50
C ILE A 8 22.33 -16.85 3.58
N GLY A 9 22.26 -17.84 2.68
CA GLY A 9 21.10 -18.03 1.81
C GLY A 9 19.79 -18.23 2.60
N LEU A 10 19.83 -19.07 3.65
CA LEU A 10 18.68 -19.31 4.52
C LEU A 10 18.20 -18.02 5.21
N LEU A 11 19.13 -17.21 5.73
CA LEU A 11 18.81 -15.94 6.38
C LEU A 11 18.18 -14.93 5.39
N VAL A 12 18.71 -14.85 4.17
CA VAL A 12 18.16 -13.97 3.12
C VAL A 12 16.74 -14.39 2.75
N VAL A 13 16.51 -15.70 2.57
CA VAL A 13 15.16 -16.21 2.26
C VAL A 13 14.20 -15.93 3.42
N GLY A 14 14.61 -16.19 4.66
CA GLY A 14 13.81 -15.89 5.85
C GLY A 14 13.45 -14.40 5.96
N LEU A 15 14.41 -13.51 5.66
CA LEU A 15 14.18 -12.07 5.63
C LEU A 15 13.17 -11.67 4.53
N ILE A 16 13.32 -12.19 3.30
CA ILE A 16 12.41 -11.90 2.19
C ILE A 16 10.98 -12.33 2.54
N ILE A 17 10.82 -13.53 3.09
CA ILE A 17 9.51 -14.05 3.53
C ILE A 17 8.90 -13.12 4.58
N THR A 18 9.68 -12.73 5.60
CA THR A 18 9.23 -11.84 6.67
C THR A 18 8.77 -10.49 6.12
N LEU A 19 9.57 -9.87 5.25
CA LEU A 19 9.24 -8.59 4.63
C LEU A 19 7.97 -8.67 3.77
N PHE A 20 7.77 -9.79 3.06
CA PHE A 20 6.58 -10.02 2.25
C PHE A 20 5.30 -10.04 3.10
N PHE A 21 5.32 -10.69 4.26
CA PHE A 21 4.18 -10.69 5.19
C PHE A 21 3.96 -9.34 5.89
N MET A 22 5.03 -8.60 6.19
CA MET A 22 4.93 -7.30 6.85
C MET A 22 4.42 -6.19 5.93
N SER A 23 4.62 -6.31 4.62
CA SER A 23 4.30 -5.25 3.65
C SER A 23 3.46 -5.77 2.48
N PRO A 24 2.16 -6.00 2.68
CA PRO A 24 1.27 -6.49 1.63
C PRO A 24 1.00 -5.46 0.50
N GLY A 25 1.61 -4.27 0.56
CA GLY A 25 1.47 -3.22 -0.47
C GLY A 25 0.10 -2.51 -0.51
N ASN A 26 -0.82 -2.91 0.36
CA ASN A 26 -2.16 -2.33 0.45
C ASN A 26 -2.21 -1.19 1.47
N PRO A 27 -2.94 -0.10 1.18
CA PRO A 27 -3.12 0.98 2.14
C PRO A 27 -3.97 0.52 3.34
N LYS A 28 -3.66 1.09 4.51
CA LYS A 28 -4.37 0.80 5.76
C LYS A 28 -5.85 1.17 5.63
N GLN A 29 -6.73 0.24 5.98
CA GLN A 29 -8.18 0.46 5.95
C GLN A 29 -8.63 1.33 7.14
N PHE A 30 -9.75 2.04 6.97
CA PHE A 30 -10.38 2.76 8.08
C PHE A 30 -11.24 1.80 8.91
N LEU A 31 -10.91 1.69 10.19
CA LEU A 31 -11.58 0.79 11.13
C LEU A 31 -12.42 1.58 12.13
N ASP A 32 -13.51 0.98 12.60
CA ASP A 32 -14.30 1.47 13.72
C ASP A 32 -13.64 1.13 15.07
N LYS A 33 -14.29 1.53 16.16
CA LYS A 33 -13.83 1.25 17.54
C LYS A 33 -13.73 -0.25 17.88
N ASN A 34 -14.40 -1.10 17.11
CA ASN A 34 -14.43 -2.55 17.30
C ASN A 34 -13.42 -3.25 16.36
N GLY A 35 -12.66 -2.50 15.55
CA GLY A 35 -11.71 -3.04 14.58
C GLY A 35 -12.34 -3.47 13.24
N ASN A 36 -13.62 -3.21 13.01
CA ASN A 36 -14.28 -3.57 11.75
C ASN A 36 -14.06 -2.49 10.70
N LYS A 37 -13.94 -2.88 9.43
CA LYS A 37 -13.89 -1.93 8.31
C LYS A 37 -15.15 -1.07 8.29
N ILE A 38 -14.98 0.25 8.23
CA ILE A 38 -16.10 1.18 8.08
C ILE A 38 -16.75 0.95 6.71
N LYS A 39 -18.04 0.56 6.68
CA LYS A 39 -18.77 0.16 5.46
C LYS A 39 -18.75 1.23 4.37
N ASN A 40 -18.87 2.50 4.74
CA ASN A 40 -18.91 3.63 3.80
C ASN A 40 -17.55 4.33 3.63
N SER A 41 -16.44 3.62 3.81
CA SER A 41 -15.08 4.16 3.69
C SER A 41 -14.32 3.54 2.51
N ILE A 42 -13.33 4.28 2.01
CA ILE A 42 -12.42 3.84 0.94
C ILE A 42 -10.98 4.10 1.35
N SER A 43 -10.09 3.15 1.05
CA SER A 43 -8.64 3.28 1.21
C SER A 43 -8.01 2.32 0.22
N GLU A 44 -7.63 2.84 -0.94
CA GLU A 44 -7.21 2.04 -2.09
C GLU A 44 -6.02 2.68 -2.79
N LYS A 45 -5.19 1.83 -3.39
CA LYS A 45 -4.11 2.21 -4.31
C LYS A 45 -4.47 1.63 -5.67
N VAL A 46 -4.75 2.48 -6.63
CA VAL A 46 -5.18 2.06 -7.97
C VAL A 46 -4.19 2.54 -9.02
N PHE A 47 -4.11 1.81 -10.13
CA PHE A 47 -3.38 2.21 -11.32
C PHE A 47 -4.35 2.23 -12.49
N LEU A 48 -4.42 3.36 -13.18
CA LEU A 48 -5.29 3.58 -14.32
C LEU A 48 -4.46 4.05 -15.51
N ASP A 49 -4.83 3.61 -16.71
CA ASP A 49 -4.28 4.17 -17.94
C ASP A 49 -5.06 5.43 -18.31
N ILE A 50 -4.37 6.57 -18.33
CA ILE A 50 -4.94 7.88 -18.66
C ILE A 50 -4.06 8.51 -19.73
N ASN A 51 -4.64 8.77 -20.91
CA ASN A 51 -3.94 9.34 -22.07
C ASN A 51 -2.66 8.58 -22.47
N GLY A 52 -2.69 7.24 -22.43
CA GLY A 52 -1.55 6.41 -22.81
C GLY A 52 -0.44 6.31 -21.75
N SER A 53 -0.66 6.83 -20.53
CA SER A 53 0.27 6.70 -19.41
C SER A 53 -0.41 6.03 -18.21
N LYS A 54 0.31 5.09 -17.58
CA LYS A 54 -0.14 4.40 -16.36
C LYS A 54 0.05 5.30 -15.16
N GLN A 55 -1.04 5.85 -14.63
CA GLN A 55 -1.06 6.72 -13.47
C GLN A 55 -1.46 5.95 -12.20
N GLY A 56 -0.68 6.11 -11.14
CA GLY A 56 -1.00 5.57 -9.82
C GLY A 56 -1.62 6.63 -8.93
N MET A 57 -2.66 6.27 -8.17
CA MET A 57 -3.29 7.18 -7.21
C MET A 57 -3.72 6.46 -5.93
N PHE A 58 -3.76 7.20 -4.84
CA PHE A 58 -4.36 6.77 -3.59
C PHE A 58 -5.74 7.42 -3.45
N ILE A 59 -6.75 6.61 -3.14
CA ILE A 59 -8.12 7.08 -2.89
C ILE A 59 -8.45 6.75 -1.44
N LYS A 60 -8.64 7.78 -0.61
CA LYS A 60 -8.85 7.63 0.83
C LYS A 60 -9.99 8.53 1.31
N SER A 61 -10.98 7.96 1.99
CA SER A 61 -12.00 8.70 2.74
C SER A 61 -12.66 7.80 3.80
N LYS A 62 -13.04 8.37 4.94
CA LYS A 62 -13.88 7.67 5.94
C LYS A 62 -15.37 7.64 5.56
N ASN A 63 -15.78 8.48 4.60
CA ASN A 63 -17.15 8.58 4.12
C ASN A 63 -17.15 8.79 2.58
N LEU A 64 -17.82 7.91 1.83
CA LEU A 64 -17.96 8.03 0.37
C LEU A 64 -18.82 9.23 -0.06
N ASP A 65 -19.64 9.79 0.83
CA ASP A 65 -20.47 10.95 0.53
C ASP A 65 -19.70 12.29 0.58
N ASN A 66 -18.42 12.25 0.98
CA ASN A 66 -17.57 13.44 0.99
C ASN A 66 -17.30 13.94 -0.44
N PRO A 67 -17.17 15.27 -0.65
CA PRO A 67 -16.76 15.80 -1.93
C PRO A 67 -15.37 15.30 -2.32
N VAL A 68 -15.17 15.07 -3.62
CA VAL A 68 -13.89 14.61 -4.16
C VAL A 68 -12.93 15.79 -4.27
N ILE A 69 -11.74 15.64 -3.68
CA ILE A 69 -10.63 16.57 -3.83
C ILE A 69 -9.54 15.88 -4.65
N LEU A 70 -9.29 16.39 -5.85
CA LEU A 70 -8.16 15.97 -6.66
C LEU A 70 -6.90 16.72 -6.21
N TYR A 71 -5.97 16.00 -5.58
CA TYR A 71 -4.68 16.55 -5.18
C TYR A 71 -3.59 16.08 -6.14
N LEU A 72 -2.90 17.03 -6.78
CA LEU A 72 -1.80 16.78 -7.71
C LEU A 72 -0.51 17.34 -7.12
N HIS A 73 0.55 16.52 -7.10
CA HIS A 73 1.88 16.96 -6.67
C HIS A 73 2.79 17.16 -7.88
N GLY A 74 3.70 18.13 -7.82
CA GLY A 74 4.63 18.45 -8.92
C GLY A 74 5.91 17.60 -8.96
N GLY A 75 5.97 16.46 -8.27
CA GLY A 75 7.18 15.62 -8.25
C GLY A 75 7.35 14.80 -6.98
N MET A 76 7.87 15.41 -5.90
CA MET A 76 8.13 14.66 -4.67
C MET A 76 6.85 14.06 -4.07
N PRO A 77 6.87 12.80 -3.62
CA PRO A 77 5.73 12.20 -2.95
C PRO A 77 5.43 12.97 -1.66
N VAL A 78 4.17 13.37 -1.50
CA VAL A 78 3.65 13.83 -0.22
C VAL A 78 3.13 12.59 0.53
N TYR A 79 3.48 12.45 1.80
CA TYR A 79 3.03 11.32 2.62
C TYR A 79 1.56 11.52 3.02
N PHE A 80 0.70 10.52 2.78
CA PHE A 80 -0.74 10.53 3.09
C PHE A 80 -1.20 9.33 3.92
#